data_AF-A0A7W1YN31-F1
#
_entry.id   AF-A0A7W1YN31-F1
#
_cell.length_a   1.000
_cell.length_b   1.000
_cell.length_c   1.000
_cell.angle_alpha   90.00
_cell.angle_beta   90.00
_cell.angle_gamma   90.00
#
_symmetry.space_group_name_H-M   'P 1'
#
loop_
_entity.id
_entity.type
_entity.pdbx_description
1 polymer ?
#
loop_
_entity_poly.entity_id
_entity_poly.type
_entity_poly.pdbx_seq_one_letter_code
_entity_poly.pdbx_strand_id
1 'polypeptide(L)'
;MRFGKKTVQPTLFLNGVGVLVETLEHHAFAPGGQKPRADMQEVNPPQGAAVVAVQFTHAVGERFLGLQCFKLGYYHRAPGQDLMEEYLAVPYDSLKWAATPVEPQSLTADQRRVLQQLLGGSDPKAWEASPDFRADLEGTKR
;
A
#
# COMPACT_ATOMS: atom_id res chain seq x y z
N MET A 1 26.02 17.89 19.56
CA MET A 1 24.60 17.59 19.28
C MET A 1 24.54 16.33 18.43
N ARG A 2 24.02 15.22 18.97
CA ARG A 2 23.76 14.02 18.15
C ARG A 2 22.54 14.33 17.29
N PHE A 3 22.74 14.60 16.00
CA PHE A 3 21.65 14.61 15.03
C PHE A 3 21.00 13.23 15.08
N GLY A 4 19.81 13.13 15.65
CA GLY A 4 19.06 11.89 15.71
C GLY A 4 18.81 11.40 14.29
N LYS A 5 19.17 10.15 14.01
CA LYS A 5 18.89 9.51 12.73
C LYS A 5 17.38 9.58 12.48
N LYS A 6 16.95 10.23 11.38
CA LYS A 6 15.53 10.34 11.04
C LYS A 6 15.05 8.96 10.56
N THR A 7 14.04 8.43 11.24
CA THR A 7 13.34 7.22 10.81
C THR A 7 11.94 7.61 10.35
N VAL A 8 11.56 7.21 9.14
CA VAL A 8 10.22 7.44 8.57
C VAL A 8 9.56 6.11 8.24
N GLN A 9 8.23 6.14 8.10
CA GLN A 9 7.40 4.95 7.90
C GLN A 9 6.48 5.13 6.69
N PRO A 10 7.06 5.28 5.49
CA PRO A 10 6.28 5.61 4.31
C PRO A 10 5.31 4.51 3.91
N THR A 11 4.19 4.95 3.33
CA THR A 11 3.24 4.11 2.60
C THR A 11 3.20 4.58 1.15
N LEU A 12 3.51 3.69 0.20
CA LEU A 12 3.43 3.94 -1.24
C LEU A 12 2.20 3.26 -1.82
N PHE A 13 1.37 4.02 -2.54
CA PHE A 13 0.17 3.51 -3.20
C PHE A 13 0.43 3.33 -4.69
N LEU A 14 0.28 2.11 -5.20
CA LEU A 14 0.50 1.79 -6.62
C LEU A 14 -0.78 1.29 -7.27
N ASN A 15 -1.02 1.70 -8.51
CA ASN A 15 -2.10 1.15 -9.32
C ASN A 15 -1.70 -0.17 -10.01
N GLY A 16 -2.62 -0.76 -10.77
CA GLY A 16 -2.43 -2.07 -11.41
C GLY A 16 -1.32 -2.12 -12.46
N VAL A 17 -0.97 -0.98 -13.06
CA VAL A 17 0.12 -0.86 -14.05
C VAL A 17 1.45 -0.43 -13.42
N GLY A 18 1.52 -0.34 -12.08
CA GLY A 18 2.73 0.02 -11.35
C GLY A 18 3.02 1.51 -11.26
N VAL A 19 2.07 2.39 -11.62
CA VAL A 19 2.23 3.83 -11.41
C VAL A 19 1.97 4.17 -9.95
N LEU A 20 2.86 4.98 -9.37
CA LEU A 20 2.70 5.55 -8.03
C LEU A 20 1.56 6.58 -8.05
N VAL A 21 0.52 6.32 -7.26
CA VAL A 21 -0.68 7.16 -7.14
C VAL A 21 -0.50 8.19 -6.04
N GLU A 22 -0.01 7.76 -4.87
CA GLU A 22 0.11 8.61 -3.68
C GLU A 22 1.20 8.08 -2.75
N THR A 23 1.75 8.97 -1.91
CA THR A 23 2.71 8.64 -0.85
C THR A 23 2.30 9.30 0.47
N LEU A 24 2.37 8.54 1.55
CA LEU A 24 2.17 9.04 2.91
C LEU A 24 3.46 8.85 3.72
N GLU A 25 3.80 9.79 4.60
CA GLU A 25 5.01 9.71 5.45
C GLU A 25 4.86 8.67 6.59
N HIS A 26 3.62 8.34 6.94
CA HIS A 26 3.27 7.42 8.02
C HIS A 26 2.54 6.18 7.51
N HIS A 27 2.55 5.14 8.33
CA HIS A 27 1.80 3.92 8.07
C HIS A 27 0.30 4.21 7.97
N ALA A 28 -0.30 3.78 6.85
CA ALA A 28 -1.74 3.85 6.64
C ALA A 28 -2.48 2.66 7.27
N PHE A 29 -1.88 1.46 7.25
CA PHE A 29 -2.52 0.23 7.71
C PHE A 29 -1.73 -0.43 8.85
N ALA A 30 -2.47 -1.10 9.74
CA ALA A 30 -1.90 -1.98 10.75
C ALA A 30 -1.41 -3.31 10.12
N PRO A 31 -0.54 -4.09 10.78
CA PRO A 31 0.00 -5.33 10.22
C PRO A 31 -1.06 -6.38 9.83
N GLY A 32 -2.21 -6.39 10.51
CA GLY A 32 -3.34 -7.26 10.18
C GLY A 32 -4.24 -6.74 9.04
N GLY A 33 -3.90 -5.59 8.48
CA GLY A 33 -4.69 -4.88 7.48
C GLY A 33 -5.93 -4.19 8.05
N GLN A 34 -6.82 -3.82 7.14
CA GLN A 34 -8.13 -3.23 7.41
C GLN A 34 -9.18 -4.07 6.68
N LYS A 35 -10.00 -4.81 7.42
CA LYS A 35 -11.03 -5.68 6.83
C LYS A 35 -12.27 -4.88 6.43
N PRO A 36 -12.97 -5.28 5.35
CA PRO A 36 -14.28 -4.71 5.05
C PRO A 36 -15.29 -5.09 6.13
N ARG A 37 -16.33 -4.28 6.31
CA ARG A 37 -17.45 -4.64 7.17
C ARG A 37 -18.35 -5.67 6.48
N ALA A 38 -19.12 -6.43 7.25
CA ALA A 38 -19.96 -7.51 6.72
C ALA A 38 -21.10 -7.03 5.80
N ASP A 39 -21.49 -5.77 5.92
CA ASP A 39 -22.55 -5.10 5.15
C ASP A 39 -22.03 -4.43 3.86
N MET A 40 -20.80 -4.74 3.46
CA MET A 40 -20.14 -4.10 2.32
C MET A 40 -19.98 -5.04 1.13
N GLN A 41 -20.16 -4.49 -0.06
CA GLN A 41 -19.97 -5.18 -1.32
C GLN A 41 -18.70 -4.70 -2.01
N GLU A 42 -17.86 -5.64 -2.46
CA GLU A 42 -16.66 -5.33 -3.22
C GLU A 42 -17.03 -4.86 -4.63
N VAL A 43 -16.35 -3.82 -5.09
CA VAL A 43 -16.45 -3.28 -6.44
C VAL A 43 -15.09 -3.20 -7.10
N ASN A 44 -15.11 -3.18 -8.42
CA ASN A 44 -13.89 -2.99 -9.19
C ASN A 44 -13.25 -1.64 -8.84
N PRO A 45 -11.91 -1.59 -8.72
CA PRO A 45 -11.21 -0.34 -8.49
C PRO A 45 -11.49 0.64 -9.63
N PRO A 46 -11.76 1.92 -9.33
CA PRO A 46 -11.87 2.96 -10.35
C PRO A 46 -10.61 3.03 -11.22
N GLN A 47 -10.74 3.53 -12.44
CA GLN A 47 -9.60 3.65 -13.35
C GLN A 47 -8.51 4.54 -12.73
N GLY A 48 -7.28 4.04 -12.70
CA GLY A 48 -6.13 4.75 -12.12
C GLY A 48 -6.01 4.66 -10.60
N ALA A 49 -6.98 4.04 -9.91
CA ALA A 49 -6.95 3.90 -8.46
C ALA A 49 -5.84 2.95 -7.99
N ALA A 50 -5.39 3.14 -6.74
CA ALA A 50 -4.38 2.31 -6.13
C ALA A 50 -4.94 0.91 -5.83
N VAL A 51 -4.26 -0.14 -6.27
CA VAL A 51 -4.67 -1.54 -6.01
C VAL A 51 -3.77 -2.22 -4.99
N VAL A 52 -2.63 -1.60 -4.69
CA VAL A 52 -1.64 -2.08 -3.74
C VAL A 52 -1.13 -0.92 -2.89
N ALA A 53 -0.90 -1.18 -1.61
CA ALA A 53 -0.12 -0.33 -0.74
C ALA A 53 1.13 -1.07 -0.26
N VAL A 54 2.27 -0.37 -0.24
CA VAL A 54 3.56 -0.89 0.24
C VAL A 54 4.05 -0.01 1.37
N GLN A 55 4.17 -0.60 2.56
CA GLN A 55 4.65 0.06 3.77
C GLN A 55 6.03 -0.45 4.11
N PHE A 56 6.91 0.45 4.52
CA PHE A 56 8.23 0.08 5.00
C PHE A 56 8.75 1.13 5.98
N THR A 57 9.78 0.77 6.74
CA THR A 57 10.54 1.68 7.57
C THR A 57 11.82 2.08 6.82
N HIS A 58 12.11 3.38 6.78
CA HIS A 58 13.34 3.90 6.22
C HIS A 58 14.12 4.64 7.31
N ALA A 59 15.28 4.09 7.68
CA ALA A 59 16.29 4.79 8.45
C ALA A 59 17.13 5.59 7.45
N VAL A 60 16.83 6.89 7.35
CA VAL A 60 17.35 7.77 6.28
C VAL A 60 18.87 7.79 6.28
N GLY A 61 19.48 7.52 5.12
CA GLY A 61 20.93 7.42 4.92
C GLY A 61 21.56 6.13 5.42
N GLU A 62 20.77 5.17 5.91
CA GLU A 62 21.25 3.90 6.47
C GLU A 62 20.67 2.67 5.80
N ARG A 63 19.35 2.43 5.89
CA ARG A 63 18.72 1.20 5.39
C ARG A 63 17.19 1.27 5.33
N PHE A 64 16.61 0.41 4.50
CA PHE A 64 15.19 0.08 4.43
C PHE A 64 14.92 -1.21 5.23
N LEU A 65 13.78 -1.25 5.92
CA LEU A 65 13.40 -2.32 6.85
C LEU A 65 11.89 -2.56 6.80
N GLY A 66 11.44 -3.74 7.23
CA GLY A 66 10.04 -4.00 7.58
C GLY A 66 9.05 -3.80 6.44
N LEU A 67 9.26 -4.50 5.31
CA LEU A 67 8.37 -4.48 4.16
C LEU A 67 7.02 -5.14 4.48
N GLN A 68 5.94 -4.43 4.23
CA GLN A 68 4.56 -4.93 4.31
C GLN A 68 3.81 -4.54 3.04
N CYS A 69 3.13 -5.50 2.43
CA CYS A 69 2.33 -5.29 1.23
C CYS A 69 0.87 -5.55 1.53
N PHE A 70 -0.01 -4.73 0.97
CA PHE A 70 -1.45 -4.86 1.12
C PHE A 70 -2.13 -4.78 -0.24
N LYS A 71 -3.06 -5.69 -0.49
CA LYS A 71 -4.00 -5.58 -1.60
C LYS A 71 -5.15 -4.70 -1.18
N LEU A 72 -5.43 -3.66 -1.97
CA LEU A 72 -6.50 -2.71 -1.73
C LEU A 72 -7.77 -3.19 -2.43
N GLY A 73 -8.83 -3.36 -1.66
CA GLY A 73 -10.18 -3.63 -2.15
C GLY A 73 -11.06 -2.40 -1.97
N TYR A 74 -11.93 -2.14 -2.93
CA TYR A 74 -12.86 -1.02 -2.92
C TYR A 74 -14.25 -1.55 -2.61
N TYR A 75 -14.94 -0.89 -1.68
CA TYR A 75 -16.20 -1.36 -1.18
C TYR A 75 -17.22 -0.22 -1.07
N HIS A 76 -18.47 -0.51 -1.35
CA HIS A 76 -19.60 0.36 -1.03
C HIS A 76 -20.57 -0.35 -0.07
N ARG A 77 -21.47 0.42 0.55
CA ARG A 77 -22.55 -0.13 1.38
C ARG A 77 -23.50 -0.94 0.47
N ALA A 78 -23.83 -2.17 0.87
CA ALA A 78 -24.79 -2.98 0.12
C ALA A 78 -26.20 -2.33 0.18
N PRO A 79 -26.94 -2.28 -0.94
CA PRO A 79 -28.32 -1.80 -0.94
C PRO A 79 -29.24 -2.76 -0.17
N GLY A 80 -30.24 -2.23 0.57
CA GLY A 80 -31.34 -2.99 1.15
C GLY A 80 -31.48 -2.98 2.69
N GLN A 81 -30.76 -2.12 3.42
CA GLN A 81 -30.85 -2.06 4.90
C GLN A 81 -31.51 -0.77 5.45
N ASP A 82 -31.54 0.32 4.69
CA ASP A 82 -32.18 1.60 5.10
C ASP A 82 -32.90 2.28 3.93
N LEU A 83 -34.22 2.05 3.82
CA LEU A 83 -35.06 2.46 2.69
C LEU A 83 -35.14 3.98 2.45
N MET A 84 -34.85 4.82 3.45
CA MET A 84 -34.94 6.29 3.33
C MET A 84 -33.63 6.96 2.91
N GLU A 85 -32.48 6.46 3.37
CA GLU A 85 -31.17 7.00 2.95
C GLU A 85 -30.79 6.53 1.54
N GLU A 86 -31.32 5.37 1.11
CA GLU A 86 -31.09 4.78 -0.21
C GLU A 86 -31.59 5.62 -1.39
N TYR A 87 -32.65 6.41 -1.21
CA TYR A 87 -33.23 7.21 -2.29
C TYR A 87 -32.40 8.45 -2.65
N LEU A 88 -31.52 8.86 -1.75
CA LEU A 88 -30.67 10.05 -1.90
C LEU A 88 -29.18 9.71 -2.00
N ALA A 89 -28.76 8.49 -1.65
CA ALA A 89 -27.38 8.06 -1.75
C ALA A 89 -26.98 7.81 -3.21
N VAL A 90 -26.09 8.65 -3.74
CA VAL A 90 -25.41 8.36 -5.01
C VAL A 90 -24.59 7.07 -4.81
N PRO A 91 -24.65 6.07 -5.72
CA PRO A 91 -24.00 4.76 -5.55
C PRO A 91 -22.46 4.81 -5.37
N TYR A 92 -21.84 5.98 -5.41
CA TYR A 92 -20.41 6.21 -5.27
C TYR A 92 -20.02 7.23 -4.19
N ASP A 93 -20.97 7.79 -3.42
CA ASP A 93 -20.66 8.89 -2.49
C ASP A 93 -19.73 8.51 -1.33
N SER A 94 -19.51 7.21 -1.07
CA SER A 94 -18.49 6.78 -0.10
C SER A 94 -17.89 5.42 -0.44
N LEU A 95 -16.97 5.38 -1.40
CA LEU A 95 -16.07 4.22 -1.54
C LEU A 95 -15.18 4.13 -0.30
N LYS A 96 -15.24 2.99 0.40
CA LYS A 96 -14.29 2.68 1.48
C LYS A 96 -13.25 1.69 0.99
N TRP A 97 -12.08 1.77 1.59
CA TRP A 97 -10.99 0.85 1.32
C TRP A 97 -10.92 -0.24 2.37
N ALA A 98 -10.62 -1.45 1.92
CA ALA A 98 -10.05 -2.49 2.75
C ALA A 98 -8.61 -2.72 2.29
N ALA A 99 -7.75 -3.09 3.23
CA ALA A 99 -6.37 -3.45 2.98
C ALA A 99 -6.14 -4.86 3.51
N THR A 100 -6.00 -5.83 2.62
CA THR A 100 -5.71 -7.21 3.00
C THR A 100 -4.20 -7.43 2.93
N PRO A 101 -3.54 -7.89 4.01
CA PRO A 101 -2.11 -8.16 3.96
C PRO A 101 -1.83 -9.27 2.93
N VAL A 102 -0.82 -9.04 2.11
CA VAL A 102 -0.37 -9.98 1.09
C VAL A 102 1.14 -10.09 1.12
N GLU A 103 1.66 -11.23 0.68
CA GLU A 103 3.10 -11.42 0.58
C GLU A 103 3.68 -10.58 -0.57
N PRO A 104 4.94 -10.10 -0.48
CA PRO A 104 5.58 -9.33 -1.55
C PRO A 104 5.59 -10.00 -2.93
N GLN A 105 5.52 -11.33 -2.97
CA GLN A 105 5.44 -12.14 -4.19
C GLN A 105 4.19 -11.81 -5.02
N SER A 106 3.12 -11.33 -4.38
CA SER A 106 1.87 -10.92 -5.03
C SER A 106 1.98 -9.65 -5.89
N LEU A 107 3.06 -8.87 -5.71
CA LEU A 107 3.32 -7.70 -6.54
C LEU A 107 3.56 -8.10 -7.99
N THR A 108 3.12 -7.26 -8.93
CA THR A 108 3.42 -7.48 -10.35
C THR A 108 4.90 -7.18 -10.65
N ALA A 109 5.42 -7.70 -11.77
CA ALA A 109 6.79 -7.41 -12.19
C ALA A 109 7.03 -5.90 -12.39
N ASP A 110 6.04 -5.18 -12.90
CA ASP A 110 6.13 -3.74 -13.10
C ASP A 110 6.07 -2.96 -11.79
N GLN A 111 5.20 -3.33 -10.85
CA GLN A 111 5.18 -2.75 -9.50
C GLN A 111 6.52 -2.93 -8.79
N ARG A 112 7.12 -4.14 -8.85
CA ARG A 112 8.45 -4.40 -8.29
C ARG A 112 9.52 -3.54 -8.94
N ARG A 113 9.54 -3.45 -10.27
CA ARG A 113 10.52 -2.63 -11.01
C ARG A 113 10.43 -1.18 -10.61
N VAL A 114 9.22 -0.63 -10.51
CA VAL A 114 9.01 0.77 -10.11
C VAL A 114 9.46 1.00 -8.67
N LEU A 115 9.14 0.09 -7.74
CA LEU A 115 9.61 0.18 -6.35
C LEU A 115 11.13 0.15 -6.27
N GLN A 116 11.80 -0.75 -7.01
CA GLN A 116 13.26 -0.81 -7.04
C GLN A 116 13.87 0.49 -7.57
N GLN A 117 13.32 1.04 -8.65
CA GLN A 117 13.81 2.30 -9.24
C GLN A 117 13.59 3.49 -8.32
N LEU A 118 12.40 3.60 -7.71
CA LEU A 118 12.07 4.69 -6.80
C LEU A 118 12.94 4.65 -5.54
N LEU A 119 13.02 3.50 -4.88
CA LEU A 119 13.77 3.36 -3.63
C LEU A 119 15.28 3.48 -3.87
N GLY A 120 15.79 2.83 -4.92
CA GLY A 120 17.20 2.92 -5.33
C GLY A 120 17.61 4.34 -5.76
N GLY A 121 16.72 5.09 -6.39
CA GLY A 121 16.96 6.50 -6.74
C GLY A 121 16.84 7.46 -5.55
N SER A 122 15.95 7.17 -4.59
CA SER A 122 15.69 8.04 -3.44
C SER A 122 16.83 8.07 -2.42
N ASP A 123 17.41 6.91 -2.10
CA ASP A 123 18.52 6.78 -1.16
C ASP A 123 19.40 5.58 -1.59
N PRO A 124 20.32 5.79 -2.56
CA PRO A 124 21.15 4.73 -3.12
C PRO A 124 21.97 4.02 -2.05
N LYS A 125 22.45 4.76 -1.05
CA LYS A 125 23.26 4.21 0.04
C LYS A 125 22.44 3.28 0.93
N ALA A 126 21.23 3.71 1.33
CA ALA A 126 20.34 2.85 2.09
C ALA A 126 19.90 1.63 1.28
N TRP A 127 19.70 1.77 -0.03
CA TRP A 127 19.32 0.68 -0.93
C TRP A 127 20.40 -0.41 -0.99
N GLU A 128 21.66 -0.03 -1.19
CA GLU A 128 22.79 -0.95 -1.20
C GLU A 128 22.94 -1.68 0.15
N ALA A 129 22.79 -0.94 1.25
CA ALA A 129 22.87 -1.45 2.62
C ALA A 129 21.68 -2.32 3.06
N SER A 130 20.70 -2.56 2.19
CA SER A 130 19.47 -3.31 2.52
C SER A 130 19.27 -4.56 1.65
N PRO A 131 20.23 -5.53 1.61
CA PRO A 131 20.11 -6.73 0.78
C PRO A 131 18.88 -7.58 1.14
N ASP A 132 18.56 -7.73 2.42
CA ASP A 132 17.40 -8.50 2.87
C ASP A 132 16.08 -7.90 2.41
N PHE A 133 15.95 -6.57 2.50
CA PHE A 133 14.77 -5.84 2.02
C PHE A 133 14.59 -6.00 0.51
N ARG A 134 15.70 -5.95 -0.25
CA ARG A 134 15.68 -6.17 -1.70
C ARG A 134 15.24 -7.59 -2.04
N ALA A 135 15.78 -8.59 -1.34
CA ALA A 135 15.38 -10.00 -1.52
C ALA A 135 13.90 -10.23 -1.19
N ASP A 136 13.39 -9.57 -0.14
CA ASP A 136 11.97 -9.62 0.23
C ASP A 136 11.10 -9.00 -0.88
N LEU A 137 11.49 -7.84 -1.40
CA LEU A 137 10.77 -7.16 -2.50
C LEU A 137 10.77 -7.97 -3.81
N GLU A 138 11.87 -8.65 -4.11
CA GLU A 138 12.01 -9.51 -5.29
C GLU A 138 11.23 -10.83 -5.16
N GLY A 139 10.82 -11.20 -3.95
CA GLY A 139 10.14 -12.47 -3.68
C GLY A 139 11.08 -13.68 -3.67
N THR A 140 12.38 -13.45 -3.44
CA THR A 140 13.44 -14.45 -3.60
C THR A 140 13.73 -15.25 -2.32
N LYS A 141 13.18 -14.86 -1.16
CA LYS A 141 13.27 -15.68 0.07
C LYS A 141 12.32 -16.89 0.00
N ARG A 142 12.92 -18.08 0.08
CA ARG A 142 12.29 -19.34 0.47
C ARG A 142 12.69 -19.68 1.90
#